data_AF-A0ABD0QB79-F1
#
_entry.id   AF-A0ABD0QB79-F1
#
_cell.length_a   1.000
_cell.length_b   1.000
_cell.length_c   1.000
_cell.angle_alpha   90.00
_cell.angle_beta   90.00
_cell.angle_gamma   90.00
#
_symmetry.space_group_name_H-M   'P 1'
#
loop_
_entity.id
_entity.type
_entity.pdbx_description
1 polymer ?
#
loop_
_entity_poly.entity_id
_entity_poly.type
_entity_poly.pdbx_seq_one_letter_code
_entity_poly.pdbx_strand_id
1 'polypeptide(L)' 'DGQKNGHGKFFYLDRGQLYEGFWVDGVAKCGTVSDFGREAAVRPTVYPIPK' A
#
# COMPACT_ATOMS: atom_id res chain seq x y z
N ASP A 1 2.89 12.73 -17.67
CA ASP A 1 2.48 12.76 -16.25
C ASP A 1 2.88 11.46 -15.59
N GLY A 2 3.99 11.40 -14.85
CA GLY A 2 4.63 10.17 -14.34
C GLY A 2 3.85 9.42 -13.25
N GLN A 3 2.54 9.26 -13.45
CA GLN A 3 1.61 8.60 -12.55
C GLN A 3 1.76 7.09 -12.62
N LYS A 4 1.43 6.42 -11.52
CA LYS A 4 1.42 4.96 -11.45
C LYS A 4 0.35 4.42 -12.40
N ASN A 5 0.77 3.52 -13.28
CA ASN A 5 -0.08 2.87 -14.27
C ASN A 5 0.37 1.41 -14.43
N GLY A 6 -0.60 0.50 -14.48
CA GLY A 6 -0.34 -0.94 -14.59
C GLY A 6 -0.18 -1.65 -13.24
N HIS A 7 0.30 -2.90 -13.30
CA HIS A 7 0.57 -3.70 -12.11
C HIS A 7 1.83 -3.21 -11.38
N GLY A 8 1.78 -3.16 -10.06
CA GLY A 8 2.93 -2.76 -9.25
C GLY A 8 2.73 -2.87 -7.76
N LYS A 9 3.85 -2.65 -7.05
CA LYS A 9 3.93 -2.60 -5.59
C LYS A 9 4.11 -1.16 -5.14
N PHE A 10 3.47 -0.80 -4.04
CA PHE A 10 3.61 0.53 -3.43
C PHE A 10 3.65 0.45 -1.91
N PHE A 11 4.65 1.09 -1.31
CA PHE A 11 4.88 1.09 0.13
C PHE A 11 4.29 2.35 0.77
N TYR A 12 3.28 2.18 1.61
CA TYR A 12 2.78 3.22 2.51
C TYR A 12 3.59 3.17 3.81
N LEU A 13 4.83 3.65 3.76
CA LEU A 13 5.79 3.55 4.88
C LEU A 13 5.31 4.28 6.14
N ASP A 14 4.51 5.34 6.00
CA ASP A 14 3.95 6.07 7.13
C ASP A 14 2.94 5.23 7.92
N ARG A 15 2.26 4.28 7.24
CA ARG A 15 1.29 3.36 7.84
C ARG A 15 1.85 1.96 8.11
N GLY A 16 3.03 1.68 7.57
CA GLY A 16 3.62 0.34 7.60
C GLY A 16 2.79 -0.66 6.80
N GLN A 17 2.44 -0.31 5.56
CA GLN A 17 1.63 -1.16 4.68
C GLN A 17 2.23 -1.28 3.29
N LEU A 18 2.02 -2.43 2.66
CA LEU A 18 2.35 -2.69 1.25
C LEU A 18 1.04 -2.88 0.48
N TYR A 19 0.91 -2.18 -0.64
CA TYR A 19 -0.10 -2.45 -1.65
C TYR A 19 0.54 -3.18 -2.84
N GLU A 20 -0.09 -4.26 -3.30
CA GLU A 20 0.24 -4.96 -4.53
C GLU A 20 -1.02 -5.08 -5.39
N GLY A 21 -1.00 -4.49 -6.59
CA GLY A 21 -2.20 -4.40 -7.42
C GLY A 21 -2.03 -3.56 -8.68
N PHE A 22 -3.16 -3.14 -9.25
CA PHE A 22 -3.25 -2.41 -10.51
C PHE A 22 -3.63 -0.94 -10.30
N TRP A 23 -2.94 -0.06 -11.02
CA TRP A 23 -3.13 1.38 -10.98
C TRP A 23 -3.59 1.93 -12.33
N VAL A 24 -4.47 2.93 -12.30
CA VAL A 24 -4.83 3.76 -13.46
C VAL A 24 -4.75 5.22 -13.02
N ASP A 25 -3.90 5.99 -13.68
CA ASP A 25 -3.69 7.42 -13.43
C ASP A 25 -3.48 7.74 -11.94
N GLY A 26 -2.60 6.98 -11.29
CA GLY A 26 -2.26 7.17 -9.88
C GLY A 26 -3.32 6.68 -8.88
N VAL A 27 -4.45 6.12 -9.35
CA VAL A 27 -5.51 5.56 -8.50
C VAL A 27 -5.42 4.03 -8.49
N ALA A 28 -5.30 3.45 -7.30
CA ALA A 28 -5.36 2.00 -7.10
C ALA A 28 -6.78 1.49 -7.43
N LYS A 29 -6.88 0.48 -8.29
CA LYS A 29 -8.16 -0.08 -8.76
C LYS A 29 -8.50 -1.43 -8.13
N CYS A 30 -7.54 -2.36 -8.13
CA CYS A 30 -7.71 -3.68 -7.53
C CYS A 30 -6.36 -4.18 -7.03
N GLY A 31 -6.34 -4.84 -5.87
CA GLY A 31 -5.10 -5.31 -5.26
C GLY A 31 -5.30 -5.71 -3.81
N THR A 32 -4.21 -6.14 -3.20
CA THR A 32 -4.15 -6.55 -1.79
C THR A 32 -3.33 -5.54 -1.01
N VAL A 33 -3.79 -5.18 0.18
CA VAL A 33 -2.98 -4.46 1.17
C VAL A 33 -2.59 -5.45 2.26
N SER A 34 -1.32 -5.43 2.67
CA SER A 34 -0.81 -6.20 3.79
C SER A 34 0.03 -5.32 4.71
N ASP A 35 0.13 -5.70 5.99
CA ASP A 35 1.03 -5.03 6.92
C ASP A 35 2.50 -5.28 6.52
N PHE A 36 3.30 -4.21 6.48
CA PHE A 36 4.72 -4.21 6.17
C PHE A 36 5.44 -3.20 7.08
N GLY A 37 6.17 -3.70 8.09
CA GLY A 37 6.94 -2.83 8.99
C GLY A 37 6.09 -1.95 9.90
N ARG A 38 4.88 -2.40 10.29
CA ARG A 38 3.93 -1.67 11.15
C ARG A 38 4.58 -1.12 12.43
N GLU A 39 5.46 -1.88 13.07
CA GLU A 39 6.14 -1.47 14.31
C GLU A 39 7.11 -0.30 14.13
N ALA A 40 7.58 -0.06 12.91
CA ALA A 40 8.46 1.06 12.57
C ALA A 40 7.73 2.22 11.89
N ALA A 41 6.41 2.12 11.70
CA ALA A 41 5.62 3.12 11.02
C ALA A 41 5.41 4.36 11.91
N VAL A 42 5.44 5.55 11.32
CA VAL A 42 5.20 6.80 12.04
C VAL A 42 3.75 6.89 12.52
N ARG A 43 2.81 6.33 11.75
CA ARG A 43 1.36 6.33 12.01
C ARG A 43 0.75 4.97 11.65
N PRO A 44 1.05 3.90 12.42
CA PRO A 44 0.52 2.58 12.13
C PRO A 44 -1.01 2.59 12.17
N THR A 45 -1.66 1.72 11.39
CA THR A 45 -3.10 1.52 11.50
C THR A 45 -3.46 0.97 12.88
N VAL A 46 -4.61 1.36 13.41
CA VAL A 46 -5.06 0.94 14.76
C VAL A 46 -5.12 -0.58 14.88
N TYR A 47 -5.57 -1.25 13.81
CA TYR A 47 -5.67 -2.71 13.75
C TYR A 47 -4.78 -3.28 12.65
N PRO A 48 -4.21 -4.48 12.87
CA PRO A 48 -3.50 -5.21 11.83
C PRO A 48 -4.46 -5.72 10.77
N ILE A 49 -3.96 -5.90 9.55
CA ILE A 49 -4.69 -6.54 8.46
C ILE A 49 -4.73 -8.06 8.72
N PRO A 50 -5.90 -8.71 8.64
CA PRO A 50 -6.00 -10.16 8.79
C PRO A 50 -5.14 -10.91 7.77
N LYS A 51 -4.64 -12.09 8.17
CA LYS A 51 -3.92 -13.01 7.29
C LYS A 51 -4.87 -13.93 6.54
#